data_AF-A0A2T0URC1-F1
#
_entry.id   AF-A0A2T0URC1-F1
#
_cell.length_a   1.000
_cell.length_b   1.000
_cell.length_c   1.000
_cell.angle_alpha   90.00
_cell.angle_beta   90.00
_cell.angle_gamma   90.00
#
_symmetry.space_group_name_H-M   'P 1'
#
loop_
_entity.id
_entity.type
_entity.pdbx_description
1 polymer ?
#
loop_
_entity_poly.entity_id
_entity_poly.type
_entity_poly.pdbx_seq_one_letter_code
_entity_poly.pdbx_strand_id
1 'polypeptide(L)'
;MRRRTAHPVAWWAWALLLATAAGRTANPWLLLLIAAVAGLVVAFCRGDEPWSGAYRVFLYIGLSAVAVRMAFYVVFGGSDGPTVLFTLPSATLPEWAAGFRLGGDVTAEGALAALYDGMRLAVLLVCVGAANALASPRRLLRSVPAALYEVSVAVVVALSVAPQLVASVGRVRRARALRGNTSRSPANLMRTVVAPVLHEALDRSLHLAAAMASRGYGRAAGVPAPARRATGAALLTGLLGLCAGAYALLGTATPAPLAWAVLAVGAAAAVFGIAFASRRVPHTRYRPDRFGLKDWAVAASGAAAVAGSVASLALEPAALWPATAPLHVPPLPLYAAAGVLLAAAPAFLVPSTPESAARQAHERTPTPARAEAAAAAPASNGDGTPGGDRQPASSVGTGAPQGGRRPAADAESAAPRGGSGTDTSATEGTR
;
A
#
# COMPACT_ATOMS: atom_id res chain seq x y z
N MET A 1 -20.08 -22.52 4.93
CA MET A 1 -19.94 -21.05 5.06
C MET A 1 -18.61 -20.61 4.45
N ARG A 2 -18.61 -19.74 3.42
CA ARG A 2 -17.37 -19.21 2.80
C ARG A 2 -16.55 -18.46 3.87
N ARG A 3 -15.41 -19.00 4.31
CA ARG A 3 -14.47 -18.26 5.18
C ARG A 3 -13.77 -17.21 4.33
N ARG A 4 -14.11 -15.93 4.53
CA ARG A 4 -13.41 -14.80 3.90
C ARG A 4 -12.13 -14.53 4.68
N THR A 5 -11.04 -14.30 3.95
CA THR A 5 -9.83 -13.65 4.47
C THR A 5 -10.20 -12.27 5.00
N ALA A 6 -9.67 -11.87 6.17
CA ALA A 6 -9.94 -10.54 6.73
C ALA A 6 -9.52 -9.42 5.77
N HIS A 7 -10.17 -8.26 5.94
CA HIS A 7 -9.98 -7.10 5.10
C HIS A 7 -8.54 -6.56 5.22
N PRO A 8 -7.84 -6.23 4.11
CA PRO A 8 -6.43 -5.79 4.14
C PRO A 8 -6.17 -4.59 5.05
N VAL A 9 -7.13 -3.65 5.10
CA VAL A 9 -7.06 -2.47 6.00
C VAL A 9 -7.08 -2.87 7.47
N ALA A 10 -7.81 -3.92 7.85
CA ALA A 10 -7.84 -4.38 9.24
C ALA A 10 -6.49 -4.96 9.67
N TRP A 11 -5.82 -5.72 8.80
CA TRP A 11 -4.47 -6.22 9.05
C TRP A 11 -3.45 -5.10 9.17
N TRP A 12 -3.53 -4.10 8.29
CA TRP A 12 -2.67 -2.91 8.38
C TRP A 12 -2.94 -2.10 9.65
N ALA A 13 -4.20 -1.88 10.00
CA ALA A 13 -4.57 -1.20 11.24
C ALA A 13 -4.03 -1.96 12.46
N TRP A 14 -4.24 -3.28 12.54
CA TRP A 14 -3.72 -4.11 13.62
C TRP A 14 -2.20 -4.06 13.73
N ALA A 15 -1.47 -4.18 12.61
CA ALA A 15 -0.02 -4.12 12.60
C ALA A 15 0.53 -2.73 12.98
N LEU A 16 -0.13 -1.65 12.52
CA LEU A 16 0.23 -0.28 12.90
C LEU A 16 -0.06 -0.01 14.39
N LEU A 17 -1.13 -0.58 14.93
CA LEU A 17 -1.43 -0.48 16.37
C LEU A 17 -0.39 -1.23 17.21
N LEU A 18 0.04 -2.43 16.79
CA LEU A 18 1.16 -3.13 17.42
C LEU A 18 2.49 -2.36 17.30
N ALA A 19 2.78 -1.78 16.13
CA ALA A 19 3.94 -0.92 15.95
C ALA A 19 3.88 0.31 16.86
N THR A 20 2.69 0.89 17.06
CA THR A 20 2.47 2.01 17.98
C THR A 20 2.73 1.60 19.43
N ALA A 21 2.30 0.40 19.84
CA ALA A 21 2.60 -0.15 21.16
C ALA A 21 4.11 -0.39 21.36
N ALA A 22 4.78 -1.03 20.37
CA ALA A 22 6.23 -1.23 20.39
C ALA A 22 7.01 0.09 20.42
N GLY A 23 6.50 1.11 19.72
CA GLY A 23 7.07 2.46 19.71
C GLY A 23 6.98 3.18 21.06
N ARG A 24 6.20 2.71 22.03
CA ARG A 24 6.05 3.32 23.36
C ARG A 24 6.75 2.57 24.49
N THR A 25 7.64 1.65 24.17
CA THR A 25 8.38 0.88 25.17
C THR A 25 9.82 0.63 24.75
N ALA A 26 10.71 0.60 25.73
CA ALA A 26 12.08 0.09 25.60
C ALA A 26 12.26 -1.24 26.38
N ASN A 27 11.17 -1.81 26.92
CA ASN A 27 11.24 -3.05 27.71
C ASN A 27 11.46 -4.26 26.79
N PRO A 28 12.56 -5.01 26.97
CA PRO A 28 12.92 -6.12 26.09
C PRO A 28 11.88 -7.24 26.09
N TRP A 29 11.30 -7.56 27.24
CA TRP A 29 10.31 -8.64 27.38
C TRP A 29 9.02 -8.32 26.62
N LEU A 30 8.56 -7.07 26.70
CA LEU A 30 7.37 -6.62 25.99
C LEU A 30 7.62 -6.57 24.48
N LEU A 31 8.80 -6.13 24.04
CA LEU A 31 9.19 -6.13 22.62
C LEU A 31 9.24 -7.55 22.04
N LEU A 32 9.84 -8.50 22.77
CA LEU A 32 9.85 -9.92 22.40
C LEU A 32 8.43 -10.50 22.35
N LEU A 33 7.57 -10.15 23.31
CA LEU A 33 6.17 -10.57 23.33
C LEU A 33 5.41 -10.06 22.11
N ILE A 34 5.59 -8.79 21.73
CA ILE A 34 4.98 -8.21 20.51
C ILE A 34 5.47 -8.95 19.27
N ALA A 35 6.78 -9.20 19.16
CA ALA A 35 7.34 -9.96 18.04
C ALA A 35 6.78 -11.40 17.99
N ALA A 36 6.64 -12.06 19.13
CA ALA A 36 6.07 -13.40 19.25
C ALA A 36 4.60 -13.44 18.85
N VAL A 37 3.78 -12.50 19.31
CA VAL A 37 2.36 -12.37 18.92
C VAL A 37 2.24 -12.07 17.43
N ALA A 38 3.07 -11.18 16.89
CA ALA A 38 3.13 -10.90 15.46
C ALA A 38 3.46 -12.17 14.65
N GLY A 39 4.48 -12.92 15.08
CA GLY A 39 4.89 -14.18 14.46
C GLY A 39 3.82 -15.27 14.54
N LEU A 40 3.13 -15.38 15.68
CA LEU A 40 2.01 -16.30 15.90
C LEU A 40 0.87 -16.00 14.92
N VAL A 41 0.41 -14.75 14.88
CA VAL A 41 -0.68 -14.35 13.97
C VAL A 41 -0.28 -14.55 12.51
N VAL A 42 0.96 -14.21 12.14
CA VAL A 42 1.47 -14.51 10.79
C VAL A 42 1.53 -16.01 10.52
N ALA A 43 1.85 -16.86 11.50
CA ALA A 43 1.87 -18.31 11.33
C ALA A 43 0.46 -18.88 11.09
N PHE A 44 -0.54 -18.41 11.84
CA PHE A 44 -1.91 -18.94 11.77
C PHE A 44 -2.81 -18.28 10.73
N CYS A 45 -2.47 -17.07 10.28
CA CYS A 45 -3.33 -16.28 9.39
C CYS A 45 -2.71 -16.02 8.01
N ARG A 46 -1.42 -16.34 7.77
CA ARG A 46 -0.82 -16.17 6.43
C ARG A 46 -1.52 -17.06 5.40
N GLY A 47 -1.79 -16.52 4.21
CA GLY A 47 -2.20 -17.31 3.04
C GLY A 47 -1.00 -17.73 2.18
N ASP A 48 -1.21 -18.64 1.23
CA ASP A 48 -0.21 -19.10 0.24
C ASP A 48 0.04 -18.09 -0.90
N GLU A 49 0.19 -16.82 -0.54
CA GLU A 49 0.53 -15.76 -1.50
C GLU A 49 2.05 -15.70 -1.67
N PRO A 50 2.60 -15.28 -2.84
CA PRO A 50 4.05 -15.17 -3.05
C PRO A 50 4.77 -14.25 -2.05
N TRP A 51 4.02 -13.40 -1.35
CA TRP A 51 4.47 -12.44 -0.35
C TRP A 51 4.47 -13.01 1.08
N SER A 52 4.02 -14.25 1.29
CA SER A 52 3.96 -14.92 2.60
C SER A 52 5.34 -15.05 3.27
N GLY A 53 6.42 -15.07 2.48
CA GLY A 53 7.81 -15.04 2.96
C GLY A 53 8.31 -13.67 3.42
N ALA A 54 7.57 -12.58 3.21
CA ALA A 54 8.01 -11.22 3.53
C ALA A 54 8.34 -11.06 5.02
N TYR A 55 7.58 -11.72 5.91
CA TYR A 55 7.83 -11.67 7.35
C TYR A 55 9.25 -12.13 7.72
N ARG A 56 9.76 -13.19 7.08
CA ARG A 56 11.14 -13.68 7.33
C ARG A 56 12.18 -12.66 6.89
N VAL A 57 11.96 -12.00 5.77
CA VAL A 57 12.86 -10.94 5.27
C VAL A 57 12.91 -9.78 6.27
N PHE A 58 11.75 -9.32 6.75
CA PHE A 58 11.69 -8.25 7.75
C PHE A 58 12.28 -8.65 9.10
N LEU A 59 12.18 -9.91 9.52
CA LEU A 59 12.89 -10.43 10.69
C LEU A 59 14.41 -10.34 10.52
N TYR A 60 14.95 -10.76 9.37
CA TYR A 60 16.38 -10.63 9.11
C TYR A 60 16.83 -9.17 9.04
N ILE A 61 16.03 -8.29 8.42
CA ILE A 61 16.33 -6.85 8.41
C ILE A 61 16.30 -6.30 9.85
N GLY A 62 15.31 -6.67 10.66
CA GLY A 62 15.23 -6.28 12.07
C GLY A 62 16.44 -6.75 12.87
N LEU A 63 16.83 -8.02 12.75
CA LEU A 63 18.02 -8.57 13.42
C LEU A 63 19.30 -7.86 12.95
N SER A 64 19.40 -7.57 11.64
CA SER A 64 20.53 -6.80 11.11
C SER A 64 20.57 -5.37 11.68
N ALA A 65 19.42 -4.73 11.92
CA ALA A 65 19.35 -3.41 12.54
C ALA A 65 19.85 -3.44 13.99
N VAL A 66 19.53 -4.50 14.75
CA VAL A 66 20.09 -4.72 16.10
C VAL A 66 21.61 -4.87 16.03
N ALA A 67 22.10 -5.74 15.14
CA ALA A 67 23.53 -6.02 14.99
C ALA A 67 24.31 -4.76 14.58
N VAL A 68 23.78 -4.00 13.62
CA VAL A 68 24.35 -2.72 13.21
C VAL A 68 24.35 -1.75 14.39
N ARG A 69 23.22 -1.58 15.10
CA ARG A 69 23.17 -0.66 16.24
C ARG A 69 24.15 -1.04 17.36
N MET A 70 24.30 -2.32 17.65
CA MET A 70 25.31 -2.83 18.58
C MET A 70 26.73 -2.55 18.08
N ALA A 71 27.01 -2.79 16.80
CA ALA A 71 28.30 -2.49 16.21
C ALA A 71 28.63 -0.98 16.27
N PHE A 72 27.64 -0.12 16.02
CA PHE A 72 27.80 1.33 16.21
C PHE A 72 28.12 1.66 17.67
N TYR A 73 27.41 1.09 18.65
CA TYR A 73 27.75 1.31 20.06
C TYR A 73 29.18 0.88 20.40
N VAL A 74 29.61 -0.30 19.94
CA VAL A 74 30.97 -0.82 20.18
C VAL A 74 32.05 0.03 19.52
N VAL A 75 31.81 0.53 18.29
CA VAL A 75 32.79 1.32 17.53
C VAL A 75 32.92 2.74 18.08
N PHE A 76 31.81 3.38 18.43
CA PHE A 76 31.81 4.76 18.92
C PHE A 76 32.07 4.84 20.44
N GLY A 77 31.93 3.72 21.16
CA GLY A 77 32.13 3.67 22.61
C GLY A 77 31.12 4.50 23.39
N GLY A 78 31.08 4.31 24.70
CA GLY A 78 30.20 5.07 25.58
C GLY A 78 30.31 4.60 27.02
N SER A 79 30.81 5.45 27.91
CA SER A 79 30.88 5.20 29.35
C SER A 79 29.52 5.47 30.01
N ASP A 80 28.50 4.72 29.59
CA ASP A 80 27.12 4.87 30.06
C ASP A 80 26.83 3.98 31.29
N GLY A 81 27.84 3.74 32.13
CA GLY A 81 27.67 2.93 33.33
C GLY A 81 28.97 2.53 34.04
N PRO A 82 28.86 1.97 35.26
CA PRO A 82 30.01 1.54 36.06
C PRO A 82 30.63 0.22 35.59
N THR A 83 29.89 -0.64 34.88
CA THR A 83 30.34 -2.02 34.57
C THR A 83 31.04 -2.09 33.22
N VAL A 84 32.37 -1.95 33.19
CA VAL A 84 33.16 -2.05 31.95
C VAL A 84 33.33 -3.52 31.54
N LEU A 85 32.93 -3.86 30.31
CA LEU A 85 33.11 -5.19 29.73
C LEU A 85 34.48 -5.33 29.06
N PHE A 86 34.85 -4.35 28.22
CA PHE A 86 36.13 -4.30 27.52
C PHE A 86 36.48 -2.87 27.12
N THR A 87 37.77 -2.59 26.97
CA THR A 87 38.30 -1.29 26.60
C THR A 87 38.93 -1.35 25.22
N LEU A 88 38.43 -0.53 24.30
CA LEU A 88 39.05 -0.36 22.98
C LEU A 88 40.03 0.81 22.99
N PRO A 89 41.15 0.73 22.26
CA PRO A 89 42.06 1.86 22.13
C PRO A 89 41.30 3.05 21.56
N SER A 90 41.24 4.13 22.34
CA SER A 90 40.50 5.32 21.96
C SER A 90 41.33 6.19 21.04
N ALA A 91 40.80 6.53 19.86
CA ALA A 91 41.37 7.55 19.01
C ALA A 91 40.56 8.84 19.18
N THR A 92 41.20 9.92 19.60
CA THR A 92 40.60 11.25 19.56
C THR A 92 40.53 11.71 18.11
N LEU A 93 39.32 11.92 17.61
CA LEU A 93 39.12 12.49 16.28
C LEU A 93 39.56 13.96 16.26
N PRO A 94 39.97 14.50 15.08
CA PRO A 94 40.36 15.90 14.95
C PRO A 94 39.18 16.84 15.26
N GLU A 95 39.46 18.12 15.50
CA GLU A 95 38.53 19.12 16.06
C GLU A 95 37.18 19.23 15.32
N TRP A 96 37.15 18.96 14.01
CA TRP A 96 35.93 18.92 13.19
C TRP A 96 34.95 17.78 13.54
N ALA A 97 35.41 16.78 14.29
CA ALA A 97 34.63 15.64 14.78
C ALA A 97 34.81 15.42 16.30
N ALA A 98 35.13 16.48 17.05
CA ALA A 98 35.35 16.45 18.50
C ALA A 98 34.17 15.92 19.35
N GLY A 99 32.98 15.77 18.76
CA GLY A 99 31.81 15.15 19.39
C GLY A 99 31.74 13.62 19.28
N PHE A 100 32.61 13.00 18.49
CA PHE A 100 32.65 11.54 18.30
C PHE A 100 33.96 10.99 18.86
N ARG A 101 33.87 9.98 19.72
CA ARG A 101 35.02 9.16 20.09
C ARG A 101 34.96 7.89 19.24
N LEU A 102 36.12 7.41 18.75
CA LEU A 102 36.22 6.04 18.26
C LEU A 102 36.87 5.20 19.36
N GLY A 103 36.24 4.09 19.71
CA GLY A 103 36.65 3.22 20.81
C GLY A 103 36.39 3.82 22.20
N GLY A 104 37.11 3.32 23.20
CA GLY A 104 36.88 3.63 24.61
C GLY A 104 36.24 2.47 25.37
N ASP A 105 35.73 2.77 26.57
CA ASP A 105 35.13 1.78 27.46
C ASP A 105 33.76 1.36 26.93
N VAL A 106 33.58 0.05 26.76
CA VAL A 106 32.29 -0.54 26.41
C VAL A 106 31.68 -1.08 27.69
N THR A 107 30.59 -0.44 28.14
CA THR A 107 29.92 -0.78 29.39
C THR A 107 28.75 -1.74 29.15
N ALA A 108 28.42 -2.55 30.14
CA ALA A 108 27.29 -3.47 30.06
C ALA A 108 25.96 -2.71 29.97
N GLU A 109 25.86 -1.58 30.68
CA GLU A 109 24.72 -0.68 30.72
C GLU A 109 24.44 -0.04 29.36
N GLY A 110 25.48 0.48 28.69
CA GLY A 110 25.35 1.07 27.36
C GLY A 110 25.08 0.02 26.29
N ALA A 111 25.68 -1.17 26.40
CA ALA A 111 25.39 -2.29 25.50
C ALA A 111 23.92 -2.73 25.60
N LEU A 112 23.38 -2.80 26.82
CA LEU A 112 21.96 -3.09 27.04
C LEU A 112 21.06 -1.97 26.50
N ALA A 113 21.42 -0.70 26.69
CA ALA A 113 20.66 0.42 26.14
C ALA A 113 20.61 0.38 24.60
N ALA A 114 21.76 0.15 23.96
CA ALA A 114 21.86 -0.02 22.51
C ALA A 114 21.07 -1.23 22.00
N LEU A 115 21.10 -2.35 22.75
CA LEU A 115 20.32 -3.54 22.46
C LEU A 115 18.81 -3.26 22.55
N TYR A 116 18.34 -2.58 23.60
CA TYR A 116 16.93 -2.27 23.81
C TYR A 116 16.38 -1.36 22.72
N ASP A 117 17.13 -0.31 22.36
CA ASP A 117 16.78 0.55 21.23
C ASP A 117 16.82 -0.19 19.88
N GLY A 118 17.83 -1.04 19.67
CA GLY A 118 17.93 -1.88 18.48
C GLY A 118 16.74 -2.82 18.36
N MET A 119 16.35 -3.49 19.45
CA MET A 119 15.18 -4.36 19.49
C MET A 119 13.89 -3.59 19.20
N ARG A 120 13.74 -2.36 19.71
CA ARG A 120 12.58 -1.51 19.41
C ARG A 120 12.46 -1.26 17.91
N LEU A 121 13.55 -0.88 17.24
CA LEU A 121 13.58 -0.72 15.78
C LEU A 121 13.28 -2.04 15.05
N ALA A 122 13.84 -3.16 15.52
CA ALA A 122 13.59 -4.47 14.95
C ALA A 122 12.11 -4.87 15.04
N VAL A 123 11.45 -4.67 16.18
CA VAL A 123 10.02 -4.98 16.35
C VAL A 123 9.15 -4.10 15.46
N LEU A 124 9.47 -2.81 15.30
CA LEU A 124 8.78 -1.93 14.36
C LEU A 124 8.85 -2.49 12.92
N LEU A 125 10.03 -2.94 12.50
CA LEU A 125 10.22 -3.59 11.19
C LEU A 125 9.46 -4.91 11.09
N VAL A 126 9.44 -5.72 12.15
CA VAL A 126 8.67 -6.98 12.22
C VAL A 126 7.17 -6.73 12.09
N CYS A 127 6.62 -5.69 12.72
CA CYS A 127 5.22 -5.29 12.56
C CYS A 127 4.89 -4.92 11.11
N VAL A 128 5.77 -4.16 10.43
CA VAL A 128 5.63 -3.86 8.99
C VAL A 128 5.70 -5.14 8.15
N GLY A 129 6.61 -6.05 8.49
CA GLY A 129 6.70 -7.37 7.88
C GLY A 129 5.42 -8.20 8.04
N ALA A 130 4.80 -8.15 9.23
CA ALA A 130 3.54 -8.82 9.50
C ALA A 130 2.40 -8.25 8.66
N ALA A 131 2.31 -6.92 8.54
CA ALA A 131 1.34 -6.26 7.68
C ALA A 131 1.45 -6.73 6.22
N ASN A 132 2.68 -6.78 5.69
CA ASN A 132 2.95 -7.21 4.31
C ASN A 132 2.71 -8.71 4.08
N ALA A 133 2.91 -9.54 5.10
CA ALA A 133 2.65 -10.98 5.01
C ALA A 133 1.16 -11.32 5.11
N LEU A 134 0.37 -10.53 5.84
CA LEU A 134 -1.05 -10.75 6.09
C LEU A 134 -1.97 -10.03 5.09
N ALA A 135 -1.53 -8.89 4.55
CA ALA A 135 -2.32 -8.07 3.63
C ALA A 135 -1.69 -8.00 2.24
N SER A 136 -2.43 -8.43 1.20
CA SER A 136 -1.97 -8.26 -0.18
C SER A 136 -2.00 -6.76 -0.59
N PRO A 137 -0.89 -6.17 -1.05
CA PRO A 137 -0.83 -4.74 -1.43
C PRO A 137 -1.85 -4.36 -2.50
N ARG A 138 -2.10 -5.26 -3.46
CA ARG A 138 -3.10 -5.05 -4.53
C ARG A 138 -4.53 -4.93 -4.00
N ARG A 139 -4.92 -5.71 -2.98
CA ARG A 139 -6.27 -5.60 -2.39
C ARG A 139 -6.37 -4.35 -1.51
N LEU A 140 -5.29 -3.95 -0.83
CA LEU A 140 -5.26 -2.70 -0.08
C LEU A 140 -5.51 -1.49 -0.99
N LEU A 141 -4.91 -1.47 -2.19
CA LEU A 141 -5.15 -0.40 -3.17
C LEU A 141 -6.59 -0.35 -3.68
N ARG A 142 -7.31 -1.47 -3.71
CA ARG A 142 -8.74 -1.48 -4.07
C ARG A 142 -9.63 -0.92 -2.96
N SER A 143 -9.15 -0.93 -1.71
CA SER A 143 -9.86 -0.35 -0.57
C SER A 143 -9.57 1.13 -0.36
N VAL A 144 -8.73 1.74 -1.20
CA VAL A 144 -8.43 3.17 -1.14
C VAL A 144 -9.70 3.96 -1.54
N PRO A 145 -10.06 5.05 -0.81
CA PRO A 145 -11.20 5.88 -1.14
C PRO A 145 -11.15 6.43 -2.57
N ALA A 146 -12.31 6.59 -3.21
CA ALA A 146 -12.38 7.06 -4.60
C ALA A 146 -11.83 8.47 -4.79
N ALA A 147 -11.69 9.25 -3.71
CA ALA A 147 -10.99 10.54 -3.70
C ALA A 147 -9.55 10.45 -4.25
N LEU A 148 -8.89 9.30 -4.05
CA LEU A 148 -7.52 9.05 -4.48
C LEU A 148 -7.47 8.22 -5.77
N TYR A 149 -8.55 8.23 -6.56
CA TYR A 149 -8.66 7.42 -7.78
C TYR A 149 -7.48 7.61 -8.73
N GLU A 150 -7.08 8.85 -9.00
CA GLU A 150 -5.98 9.16 -9.91
C GLU A 150 -4.65 8.57 -9.43
N VAL A 151 -4.34 8.74 -8.14
CA VAL A 151 -3.16 8.15 -7.49
C VAL A 151 -3.25 6.63 -7.52
N SER A 152 -4.42 6.06 -7.22
CA SER A 152 -4.64 4.62 -7.15
C SER A 152 -4.48 3.96 -8.52
N VAL A 153 -4.99 4.57 -9.59
CA VAL A 153 -4.81 4.09 -10.96
C VAL A 153 -3.32 4.11 -11.33
N ALA A 154 -2.61 5.19 -11.05
CA ALA A 154 -1.17 5.27 -11.32
C ALA A 154 -0.40 4.16 -10.59
N VAL A 155 -0.68 3.93 -9.30
CA VAL A 155 -0.03 2.88 -8.51
C VAL A 155 -0.41 1.48 -9.01
N VAL A 156 -1.68 1.23 -9.32
CA VAL A 156 -2.15 -0.06 -9.85
C VAL A 156 -1.49 -0.37 -11.20
N VAL A 157 -1.40 0.62 -12.09
CA VAL A 157 -0.68 0.52 -13.36
C VAL A 157 0.79 0.19 -13.09
N ALA A 158 1.47 0.95 -12.23
CA ALA A 158 2.86 0.71 -11.88
C ALA A 158 3.09 -0.71 -11.33
N LEU A 159 2.24 -1.19 -10.41
CA LEU A 159 2.34 -2.53 -9.85
C LEU A 159 2.04 -3.66 -10.86
N SER A 160 1.29 -3.36 -11.93
CA SER A 160 1.02 -4.31 -13.01
C SER A 160 2.16 -4.35 -14.03
N VAL A 161 2.82 -3.21 -14.28
CA VAL A 161 3.92 -3.07 -15.25
C VAL A 161 5.27 -3.47 -14.64
N ALA A 162 5.47 -3.29 -13.33
CA ALA A 162 6.68 -3.67 -12.62
C ALA A 162 7.17 -5.11 -12.89
N PRO A 163 6.34 -6.17 -12.75
CA PRO A 163 6.78 -7.53 -13.06
C PRO A 163 7.14 -7.72 -14.55
N GLN A 164 6.48 -6.98 -15.45
CA GLN A 164 6.77 -7.02 -16.88
C GLN A 164 8.15 -6.40 -17.17
N LEU A 165 8.48 -5.28 -16.53
CA LEU A 165 9.80 -4.64 -16.65
C LEU A 165 10.92 -5.55 -16.15
N VAL A 166 10.72 -6.23 -15.02
CA VAL A 166 11.69 -7.20 -14.50
C VAL A 166 11.91 -8.35 -15.50
N ALA A 167 10.84 -8.87 -16.10
CA ALA A 167 10.94 -9.89 -17.12
C ALA A 167 11.65 -9.39 -18.39
N SER A 168 11.39 -8.15 -18.82
CA SER A 168 12.10 -7.49 -19.93
C SER A 168 13.58 -7.34 -19.66
N VAL A 169 13.98 -6.85 -18.47
CA VAL A 169 15.39 -6.78 -18.06
C VAL A 169 16.03 -8.18 -18.12
N GLY A 170 15.33 -9.21 -17.63
CA GLY A 170 15.80 -10.60 -17.71
C GLY A 170 15.95 -11.11 -19.16
N ARG A 171 15.07 -10.74 -20.08
CA ARG A 171 15.19 -11.06 -21.52
C ARG A 171 16.39 -10.35 -22.15
N VAL A 172 16.57 -9.06 -21.89
CA VAL A 172 17.69 -8.27 -22.42
C VAL A 172 19.03 -8.78 -21.89
N ARG A 173 19.13 -9.11 -20.60
CA ARG A 173 20.33 -9.72 -20.01
C ARG A 173 20.68 -11.06 -20.64
N ARG A 174 19.69 -11.92 -20.93
CA ARG A 174 19.91 -13.21 -21.61
C ARG A 174 20.35 -13.03 -23.06
N ALA A 175 19.70 -12.14 -23.82
CA ALA A 175 20.11 -11.82 -25.19
C ALA A 175 21.55 -11.26 -25.25
N ARG A 176 21.94 -10.46 -24.25
CA ARG A 176 23.30 -9.96 -24.12
C ARG A 176 24.32 -11.06 -23.85
N ALA A 177 23.99 -12.01 -22.96
CA ALA A 177 24.83 -13.17 -22.68
C ALA A 177 25.08 -14.01 -23.94
N LEU A 178 24.05 -14.20 -24.78
CA LEU A 178 24.17 -14.89 -26.07
C LEU A 178 25.04 -14.14 -27.10
N ARG A 179 25.17 -12.82 -26.97
CA ARG A 179 26.02 -11.96 -27.81
C ARG A 179 27.46 -11.82 -27.28
N GLY A 180 27.86 -12.63 -26.29
CA GLY A 180 29.22 -12.63 -25.72
C GLY A 180 29.57 -11.38 -24.88
N ASN A 181 28.62 -10.47 -24.65
CA ASN A 181 28.91 -9.20 -24.00
C ASN A 181 28.71 -9.30 -22.47
N THR A 182 29.72 -9.83 -21.77
CA THR A 182 29.71 -10.00 -20.30
C THR A 182 30.29 -8.80 -19.52
N SER A 183 30.74 -7.76 -20.21
CA SER A 183 31.39 -6.60 -19.57
C SER A 183 30.49 -5.93 -18.51
N ARG A 184 30.97 -5.84 -17.27
CA ARG A 184 30.23 -5.23 -16.15
C ARG A 184 30.37 -3.70 -16.08
N SER A 185 30.92 -3.07 -17.12
CA SER A 185 31.08 -1.61 -17.14
C SER A 185 29.72 -0.91 -17.01
N PRO A 186 29.58 0.06 -16.08
CA PRO A 186 28.32 0.77 -15.83
C PRO A 186 27.83 1.54 -17.07
N ALA A 187 28.75 2.10 -17.86
CA ALA A 187 28.42 2.77 -19.12
C ALA A 187 27.81 1.80 -20.15
N ASN A 188 28.35 0.58 -20.23
CA ASN A 188 27.85 -0.45 -21.13
C ASN A 188 26.48 -0.98 -20.66
N LEU A 189 26.28 -1.13 -19.34
CA LEU A 189 24.99 -1.51 -18.76
C LEU A 189 23.89 -0.48 -19.08
N MET A 190 24.21 0.82 -18.95
CA MET A 190 23.27 1.90 -19.28
C MET A 190 22.81 1.81 -20.74
N ARG A 191 23.75 1.66 -21.68
CA ARG A 191 23.43 1.61 -23.11
C ARG A 191 22.73 0.32 -23.54
N THR A 192 23.10 -0.82 -22.95
CA THR A 192 22.66 -2.13 -23.43
C THR A 192 21.46 -2.71 -22.68
N VAL A 193 21.20 -2.28 -21.45
CA VAL A 193 20.09 -2.78 -20.63
C VAL A 193 19.09 -1.69 -20.32
N VAL A 194 19.54 -0.52 -19.87
CA VAL A 194 18.63 0.55 -19.43
C VAL A 194 17.94 1.22 -20.62
N ALA A 195 18.70 1.62 -21.65
CA ALA A 195 18.11 2.30 -22.81
C ALA A 195 17.03 1.47 -23.54
N PRO A 196 17.21 0.17 -23.84
CA PRO A 196 16.16 -0.64 -24.47
C PRO A 196 14.93 -0.83 -23.58
N VAL A 197 15.13 -0.99 -22.27
CA VAL A 197 14.02 -1.17 -21.32
C VAL A 197 13.23 0.13 -21.16
N LEU A 198 13.90 1.29 -21.14
CA LEU A 198 13.23 2.58 -21.15
C LEU A 198 12.44 2.81 -22.43
N HIS A 199 12.98 2.43 -23.59
CA HIS A 199 12.26 2.52 -24.86
C HIS A 199 11.00 1.63 -24.85
N GLU A 200 11.12 0.36 -24.43
CA GLU A 200 9.98 -0.56 -24.30
C GLU A 200 8.94 -0.03 -23.29
N ALA A 201 9.39 0.57 -22.18
CA ALA A 201 8.52 1.16 -21.18
C ALA A 201 7.77 2.40 -21.72
N LEU A 202 8.44 3.26 -22.50
CA LEU A 202 7.84 4.43 -23.13
C LEU A 202 6.78 4.03 -24.16
N ASP A 203 7.08 3.13 -25.08
CA ASP A 203 6.12 2.63 -26.07
C ASP A 203 4.87 2.03 -25.40
N ARG A 204 5.09 1.20 -24.36
CA ARG A 204 3.98 0.62 -23.59
C ARG A 204 3.17 1.68 -22.85
N SER A 205 3.81 2.70 -22.29
CA SER A 205 3.11 3.81 -21.64
C SER A 205 2.24 4.60 -22.62
N LEU A 206 2.72 4.84 -23.86
CA LEU A 206 1.98 5.52 -24.92
C LEU A 206 0.77 4.70 -25.38
N HIS A 207 0.93 3.39 -25.59
CA HIS A 207 -0.18 2.50 -25.92
C HIS A 207 -1.23 2.43 -24.80
N LEU A 208 -0.78 2.34 -23.54
CA LEU A 208 -1.69 2.33 -22.39
C LEU A 208 -2.45 3.65 -22.27
N ALA A 209 -1.76 4.79 -22.47
CA ALA A 209 -2.38 6.11 -22.45
C ALA A 209 -3.44 6.27 -23.54
N ALA A 210 -3.16 5.83 -24.77
CA ALA A 210 -4.14 5.83 -25.87
C ALA A 210 -5.36 4.94 -25.57
N ALA A 211 -5.13 3.75 -25.00
CA ALA A 211 -6.21 2.85 -24.58
C ALA A 211 -7.04 3.41 -23.41
N MET A 212 -6.41 4.16 -22.49
CA MET A 212 -7.11 4.84 -21.40
C MET A 212 -7.94 6.03 -21.92
N ALA A 213 -7.38 6.83 -22.83
CA ALA A 213 -8.05 7.98 -23.43
C ALA A 213 -9.32 7.56 -24.21
N SER A 214 -9.25 6.48 -25.00
CA SER A 214 -10.43 5.95 -25.72
C SER A 214 -11.54 5.43 -24.81
N ARG A 215 -11.19 4.95 -23.61
CA ARG A 215 -12.15 4.53 -22.56
C ARG A 215 -12.67 5.70 -21.72
N GLY A 216 -12.27 6.94 -22.03
CA GLY A 216 -12.71 8.16 -21.34
C GLY A 216 -12.03 8.43 -20.00
N TYR A 217 -10.89 7.79 -19.70
CA TYR A 217 -10.08 8.13 -18.53
C TYR A 217 -9.53 9.56 -18.66
N GLY A 218 -9.51 10.31 -17.55
CA GLY A 218 -8.97 11.68 -17.51
C GLY A 218 -9.97 12.80 -17.81
N ARG A 219 -11.20 12.50 -18.24
CA ARG A 219 -12.27 13.51 -18.22
C ARG A 219 -12.66 13.76 -16.77
N ALA A 220 -12.44 14.99 -16.29
CA ALA A 220 -12.97 15.43 -15.02
C ALA A 220 -14.48 15.12 -15.01
N ALA A 221 -14.91 14.21 -14.14
CA ALA A 221 -16.26 13.70 -14.08
C ALA A 221 -17.23 14.80 -13.61
N GLY A 222 -17.49 15.82 -14.46
CA GLY A 222 -18.46 16.88 -14.23
C GLY A 222 -18.41 17.58 -12.88
N VAL A 223 -17.29 17.54 -12.14
CA VAL A 223 -17.26 18.04 -10.75
C VAL A 223 -17.24 19.57 -10.78
N PRO A 224 -18.25 20.26 -10.21
CA PRO A 224 -18.30 21.71 -10.24
C PRO A 224 -17.09 22.30 -9.49
N ALA A 225 -16.51 23.36 -10.05
CA ALA A 225 -15.36 24.07 -9.48
C ALA A 225 -15.47 24.39 -7.97
N PRO A 226 -16.62 24.85 -7.44
CA PRO A 226 -16.76 25.11 -6.00
C PRO A 226 -16.61 23.84 -5.15
N ALA A 227 -17.14 22.70 -5.61
CA ALA A 227 -17.02 21.43 -4.89
C ALA A 227 -15.57 20.93 -4.85
N ARG A 228 -14.82 21.14 -5.94
CA ARG A 228 -13.38 20.83 -6.00
C ARG A 228 -12.58 21.69 -5.01
N ARG A 229 -12.88 22.99 -4.94
CA ARG A 229 -12.24 23.92 -3.99
C ARG A 229 -12.59 23.57 -2.54
N ALA A 230 -13.86 23.27 -2.23
CA ALA A 230 -14.28 22.88 -0.88
C ALA A 230 -13.60 21.58 -0.42
N THR A 231 -13.47 20.61 -1.32
CA THR A 231 -12.73 19.37 -1.05
C THR A 231 -11.25 19.64 -0.79
N GLY A 232 -10.61 20.45 -1.65
CA GLY A 232 -9.21 20.86 -1.47
C GLY A 232 -8.99 21.60 -0.15
N ALA A 233 -9.88 22.54 0.19
CA ALA A 233 -9.85 23.24 1.47
C ALA A 233 -10.00 22.28 2.65
N ALA A 234 -10.99 21.38 2.63
CA ALA A 234 -11.18 20.39 3.70
C ALA A 234 -9.95 19.48 3.89
N LEU A 235 -9.32 19.05 2.80
CA LEU A 235 -8.08 18.25 2.85
C LEU A 235 -6.89 19.06 3.38
N LEU A 236 -6.72 20.31 2.94
CA LEU A 236 -5.66 21.19 3.42
C LEU A 236 -5.85 21.54 4.90
N THR A 237 -7.07 21.88 5.32
CA THR A 237 -7.41 22.13 6.73
C THR A 237 -7.19 20.87 7.57
N GLY A 238 -7.58 19.70 7.06
CA GLY A 238 -7.32 18.43 7.73
C GLY A 238 -5.84 18.15 7.89
N LEU A 239 -5.04 18.35 6.83
CA LEU A 239 -3.59 18.18 6.86
C LEU A 239 -2.91 19.16 7.83
N LEU A 240 -3.23 20.45 7.74
CA LEU A 240 -2.68 21.48 8.63
C LEU A 240 -3.10 21.22 10.09
N GLY A 241 -4.34 20.82 10.34
CA GLY A 241 -4.82 20.46 11.67
C GLY A 241 -4.11 19.23 12.25
N LEU A 242 -3.85 18.21 11.44
CA LEU A 242 -3.05 17.05 11.85
C LEU A 242 -1.60 17.43 12.17
N CYS A 243 -0.96 18.26 11.33
CA CYS A 243 0.41 18.73 11.58
C CYS A 243 0.49 19.59 12.85
N ALA A 244 -0.43 20.56 13.01
CA ALA A 244 -0.49 21.42 14.18
C ALA A 244 -0.80 20.64 15.46
N GLY A 245 -1.75 19.69 15.41
CA GLY A 245 -2.07 18.82 16.53
C GLY A 245 -0.92 17.90 16.93
N ALA A 246 -0.22 17.31 15.97
CA ALA A 246 0.95 16.47 16.23
C ALA A 246 2.10 17.28 16.84
N TYR A 247 2.35 18.49 16.33
CA TYR A 247 3.34 19.41 16.89
C TYR A 247 2.98 19.85 18.31
N ALA A 248 1.70 20.18 18.56
CA ALA A 248 1.20 20.55 19.88
C ALA A 248 1.33 19.42 20.91
N LEU A 249 1.27 18.15 20.49
CA LEU A 249 1.53 17.00 21.37
C LEU A 249 3.02 16.80 21.70
N LEU A 250 3.93 17.29 20.84
CA LEU A 250 5.37 17.28 21.11
C LEU A 250 5.79 18.47 21.99
N GLY A 251 5.09 19.59 21.89
CA GLY A 251 5.35 20.78 22.67
C GLY A 251 4.82 20.68 24.10
N THR A 252 5.54 21.29 25.05
CA THR A 252 5.08 21.46 26.44
C THR A 252 4.23 22.72 26.63
N ALA A 253 4.20 23.61 25.64
CA ALA A 253 3.54 24.91 25.70
C ALA A 253 1.99 24.83 25.62
N THR A 254 1.45 23.76 25.05
CA THR A 254 0.01 23.59 24.83
C THR A 254 -0.59 22.56 25.80
N PRO A 255 -1.74 22.85 26.43
CA PRO A 255 -2.39 21.89 27.30
C PRO A 255 -2.83 20.66 26.49
N ALA A 256 -2.50 19.46 27.00
CA ALA A 256 -2.77 18.19 26.34
C ALA A 256 -4.19 18.02 25.75
N PRO A 257 -5.29 18.37 26.44
CA PRO A 257 -6.64 18.18 25.86
C PRO A 257 -6.86 19.03 24.61
N LEU A 258 -6.25 20.23 24.53
CA LEU A 258 -6.37 21.10 23.36
C LEU A 258 -5.56 20.55 22.19
N ALA A 259 -4.36 20.01 22.43
CA ALA A 259 -3.57 19.35 21.39
C ALA A 259 -4.32 18.14 20.79
N TRP A 260 -4.94 17.31 21.65
CA TRP A 260 -5.80 16.20 21.21
C TRP A 260 -7.04 16.68 20.46
N ALA A 261 -7.69 17.76 20.89
CA ALA A 261 -8.85 18.32 20.21
C ALA A 261 -8.50 18.83 18.81
N VAL A 262 -7.39 19.57 18.66
CA VAL A 262 -6.91 20.05 17.35
C VAL A 262 -6.60 18.87 16.43
N LEU A 263 -5.93 17.84 16.95
CA LEU A 263 -5.64 16.63 16.18
C LEU A 263 -6.91 15.89 15.76
N ALA A 264 -7.91 15.78 16.64
CA ALA A 264 -9.19 15.16 16.35
C ALA A 264 -9.99 15.94 15.31
N VAL A 265 -10.02 17.27 15.39
CA VAL A 265 -10.67 18.14 14.39
C VAL A 265 -9.96 18.03 13.04
N GLY A 266 -8.62 18.04 13.02
CA GLY A 266 -7.83 17.84 11.81
C GLY A 266 -8.11 16.47 11.16
N ALA A 267 -8.14 15.41 11.97
CA ALA A 267 -8.49 14.06 11.51
C ALA A 267 -9.93 14.00 10.95
N ALA A 268 -10.90 14.59 11.65
CA ALA A 268 -12.29 14.63 11.22
C ALA A 268 -12.45 15.41 9.90
N ALA A 269 -11.79 16.56 9.76
CA ALA A 269 -11.79 17.35 8.53
C ALA A 269 -11.16 16.60 7.36
N ALA A 270 -10.05 15.88 7.59
CA ALA A 270 -9.43 15.03 6.58
C ALA A 270 -10.35 13.88 6.13
N VAL A 271 -10.93 13.15 7.09
CA VAL A 271 -11.88 12.05 6.81
C VAL A 271 -13.12 12.57 6.07
N PHE A 272 -13.65 13.72 6.49
CA PHE A 272 -14.78 14.36 5.82
C PHE A 272 -14.43 14.76 4.38
N GLY A 273 -13.27 15.40 4.17
CA GLY A 273 -12.79 15.77 2.83
C GLY A 273 -12.67 14.56 1.91
N ILE A 274 -12.08 13.47 2.40
CA ILE A 274 -11.93 12.21 1.67
C ILE A 274 -13.31 11.56 1.39
N ALA A 275 -14.20 11.49 2.39
CA ALA A 275 -15.51 10.87 2.24
C ALA A 275 -16.40 11.65 1.26
N PHE A 276 -16.38 12.99 1.35
CA PHE A 276 -17.15 13.89 0.49
C PHE A 276 -16.65 13.85 -0.96
N ALA A 277 -15.34 13.75 -1.16
CA ALA A 277 -14.74 13.52 -2.47
C ALA A 277 -15.12 12.13 -3.03
N SER A 278 -15.08 11.09 -2.19
CA SER A 278 -15.32 9.71 -2.61
C SER A 278 -16.76 9.44 -3.04
N ARG A 279 -17.76 10.15 -2.49
CA ARG A 279 -19.18 9.99 -2.88
C ARG A 279 -19.50 10.50 -4.29
N ARG A 280 -18.60 11.27 -4.90
CA ARG A 280 -18.83 11.97 -6.18
C ARG A 280 -18.26 11.22 -7.39
N VAL A 281 -17.60 10.08 -7.17
CA VAL A 281 -17.05 9.26 -8.26
C VAL A 281 -18.09 8.19 -8.63
N PRO A 282 -18.73 8.30 -9.82
CA PRO A 282 -19.68 7.29 -10.25
C PRO A 282 -18.97 5.96 -10.53
N HIS A 283 -19.44 4.89 -9.90
CA HIS A 283 -18.98 3.53 -10.17
C HIS A 283 -20.05 2.77 -10.95
N THR A 284 -19.72 2.28 -12.15
CA THR A 284 -20.70 1.60 -13.02
C THR A 284 -20.95 0.15 -12.63
N ARG A 285 -19.99 -0.54 -11.98
CA ARG A 285 -20.16 -1.86 -11.33
C ARG A 285 -18.96 -2.13 -10.41
N TYR A 286 -19.04 -1.71 -9.15
CA TYR A 286 -18.06 -2.08 -8.11
C TYR A 286 -18.75 -2.96 -7.06
N ARG A 287 -18.19 -4.13 -6.77
CA ARG A 287 -18.64 -4.97 -5.66
C ARG A 287 -17.69 -4.74 -4.48
N PRO A 288 -18.01 -3.81 -3.56
CA PRO A 288 -17.11 -3.48 -2.46
C PRO A 288 -16.90 -4.70 -1.56
N ASP A 289 -15.65 -4.86 -1.11
CA ASP A 289 -15.37 -5.78 -0.01
C ASP A 289 -15.90 -5.13 1.26
N ARG A 290 -16.93 -5.73 1.86
CA ARG A 290 -17.59 -5.15 3.03
C ARG A 290 -16.76 -5.44 4.27
N PHE A 291 -16.47 -4.40 5.05
CA PHE A 291 -15.82 -4.52 6.35
C PHE A 291 -16.78 -5.22 7.32
N GLY A 292 -16.44 -6.44 7.73
CA GLY A 292 -17.29 -7.29 8.58
C GLY A 292 -16.94 -7.19 10.06
N LEU A 293 -17.74 -7.85 10.90
CA LEU A 293 -17.49 -7.94 12.36
C LEU A 293 -16.12 -8.56 12.69
N LYS A 294 -15.65 -9.51 11.88
CA LYS A 294 -14.31 -10.11 12.06
C LYS A 294 -13.19 -9.09 11.82
N ASP A 295 -13.36 -8.18 10.87
CA ASP A 295 -12.37 -7.15 10.56
C ASP A 295 -12.29 -6.12 11.69
N TRP A 296 -13.45 -5.77 12.27
CA TRP A 296 -13.52 -4.97 13.49
C TRP A 296 -12.86 -5.66 14.68
N ALA A 297 -13.07 -6.97 14.86
CA ALA A 297 -12.42 -7.73 15.93
C ALA A 297 -10.89 -7.74 15.79
N VAL A 298 -10.38 -7.86 14.56
CA VAL A 298 -8.93 -7.74 14.28
C VAL A 298 -8.42 -6.34 14.65
N ALA A 299 -9.09 -5.27 14.20
CA ALA A 299 -8.70 -3.91 14.56
C ALA A 299 -8.77 -3.65 16.08
N ALA A 300 -9.84 -4.12 16.73
CA ALA A 300 -10.04 -3.99 18.18
C ALA A 300 -8.97 -4.74 18.99
N SER A 301 -8.54 -5.92 18.53
CA SER A 301 -7.47 -6.67 19.17
C SER A 301 -6.13 -5.91 19.15
N GLY A 302 -5.81 -5.21 18.05
CA GLY A 302 -4.64 -4.33 17.99
C GLY A 302 -4.80 -3.10 18.89
N ALA A 303 -6.01 -2.55 18.97
CA ALA A 303 -6.31 -1.42 19.85
C ALA A 303 -6.15 -1.78 21.34
N ALA A 304 -6.44 -3.03 21.72
CA ALA A 304 -6.20 -3.53 23.07
C ALA A 304 -4.70 -3.49 23.46
N ALA A 305 -3.78 -3.75 22.53
CA ALA A 305 -2.34 -3.59 22.78
C ALA A 305 -1.97 -2.14 23.08
N VAL A 306 -2.49 -1.18 22.29
CA VAL A 306 -2.25 0.24 22.54
C VAL A 306 -2.86 0.69 23.86
N ALA A 307 -4.09 0.26 24.16
CA ALA A 307 -4.75 0.56 25.43
C ALA A 307 -3.96 0.02 26.63
N GLY A 308 -3.44 -1.21 26.54
CA GLY A 308 -2.57 -1.80 27.56
C GLY A 308 -1.25 -1.03 27.73
N SER A 309 -0.64 -0.57 26.64
CA SER A 309 0.56 0.30 26.70
C SER A 309 0.26 1.66 27.34
N VAL A 310 -0.89 2.27 27.03
CA VAL A 310 -1.32 3.54 27.64
C VAL A 310 -1.64 3.38 29.12
N ALA A 311 -2.33 2.30 29.50
CA ALA A 311 -2.59 1.98 30.90
C ALA A 311 -1.30 1.75 31.68
N SER A 312 -0.33 1.03 31.10
CA SER A 312 1.00 0.84 31.71
C SER A 312 1.75 2.16 31.84
N LEU A 313 1.60 3.08 30.88
CA LEU A 313 2.23 4.40 30.97
C LEU A 313 1.66 5.25 32.11
N ALA A 314 0.37 5.07 32.44
CA ALA A 314 -0.27 5.79 33.53
C ALA A 314 0.00 5.16 34.91
N LEU A 315 0.06 3.84 34.99
CA LEU A 315 0.17 3.10 36.25
C LEU A 315 1.62 2.71 36.61
N GLU A 316 2.43 2.38 35.61
CA GLU A 316 3.79 1.83 35.78
C GLU A 316 4.80 2.41 34.76
N PRO A 317 5.03 3.75 34.72
CA PRO A 317 5.90 4.37 33.69
C PRO A 317 7.31 3.78 33.64
N ALA A 318 7.88 3.46 34.81
CA ALA A 318 9.22 2.90 34.95
C ALA A 318 9.36 1.50 34.34
N ALA A 319 8.27 0.73 34.24
CA ALA A 319 8.29 -0.60 33.63
C ALA A 319 8.36 -0.54 32.08
N LEU A 320 7.88 0.55 31.46
CA LEU A 320 7.94 0.73 30.01
C LEU A 320 9.31 1.22 29.53
N TRP A 321 10.01 2.00 30.37
CA TRP A 321 11.31 2.61 30.10
C TRP A 321 12.30 2.24 31.20
N PRO A 322 12.73 0.96 31.26
CA PRO A 322 13.63 0.51 32.31
C PRO A 322 14.98 1.21 32.20
N ALA A 323 15.49 1.72 33.33
CA ALA A 323 16.85 2.23 33.40
C ALA A 323 17.85 1.08 33.29
N THR A 324 18.92 1.27 32.51
CA THR A 324 20.00 0.29 32.36
C THR A 324 21.10 0.45 33.42
N ALA A 325 21.10 1.56 34.16
CA ALA A 325 22.01 1.84 35.26
C ALA A 325 21.21 2.13 36.55
N PRO A 326 21.31 1.31 37.62
CA PRO A 326 22.09 0.07 37.75
C PRO A 326 21.47 -1.14 37.00
N LEU A 327 22.29 -2.16 36.71
CA LEU A 327 21.81 -3.40 36.08
C LEU A 327 20.80 -4.12 36.96
N HIS A 328 19.59 -4.27 36.46
CA HIS A 328 18.57 -5.12 37.05
C HIS A 328 17.70 -5.68 35.92
N VAL A 329 17.03 -6.80 36.21
CA VAL A 329 16.09 -7.38 35.24
C VAL A 329 14.82 -6.52 35.24
N PRO A 330 14.41 -5.96 34.09
CA PRO A 330 13.22 -5.13 34.04
C PRO A 330 11.96 -5.99 34.28
N PRO A 331 11.02 -5.52 35.13
CA PRO A 331 9.76 -6.22 35.35
C PRO A 331 8.91 -6.22 34.08
N LEU A 332 8.04 -7.22 33.91
CA LEU A 332 7.09 -7.26 32.80
C LEU A 332 5.85 -6.41 33.14
N PRO A 333 5.57 -5.32 32.42
CA PRO A 333 4.36 -4.52 32.65
C PRO A 333 3.12 -5.35 32.30
N LEU A 334 2.35 -5.73 33.33
CA LEU A 334 1.27 -6.71 33.20
C LEU A 334 0.11 -6.18 32.33
N TYR A 335 -0.21 -4.89 32.42
CA TYR A 335 -1.28 -4.29 31.62
C TYR A 335 -0.94 -4.25 30.12
N ALA A 336 0.29 -3.90 29.76
CA ALA A 336 0.76 -3.93 28.39
C ALA A 336 0.87 -5.37 27.88
N ALA A 337 1.37 -6.29 28.70
CA ALA A 337 1.44 -7.71 28.34
C ALA A 337 0.04 -8.28 28.07
N ALA A 338 -0.94 -8.00 28.93
CA ALA A 338 -2.33 -8.41 28.71
C ALA A 338 -2.92 -7.83 27.42
N GLY A 339 -2.69 -6.53 27.14
CA GLY A 339 -3.11 -5.90 25.90
C GLY A 339 -2.49 -6.54 24.65
N VAL A 340 -1.19 -6.84 24.69
CA VAL A 340 -0.49 -7.52 23.59
C VAL A 340 -0.97 -8.96 23.41
N LEU A 341 -1.27 -9.68 24.49
CA LEU A 341 -1.87 -11.02 24.41
C LEU A 341 -3.26 -10.99 23.78
N LEU A 342 -4.08 -9.97 24.09
CA LEU A 342 -5.37 -9.78 23.41
C LEU A 342 -5.20 -9.52 21.91
N ALA A 343 -4.09 -8.90 21.49
CA ALA A 343 -3.76 -8.73 20.08
C ALA A 343 -3.46 -10.05 19.34
N ALA A 344 -3.30 -11.17 20.04
CA ALA A 344 -3.19 -12.50 19.45
C ALA A 344 -4.55 -13.10 19.03
N ALA A 345 -5.67 -12.48 19.41
CA ALA A 345 -7.02 -12.94 19.06
C ALA A 345 -7.26 -13.28 17.57
N PRO A 346 -6.68 -12.56 16.58
CA PRO A 346 -6.85 -12.89 15.17
C PRO A 346 -6.41 -14.31 14.81
N ALA A 347 -5.41 -14.89 15.50
CA ALA A 347 -4.93 -16.24 15.27
C ALA A 347 -6.05 -17.29 15.45
N PHE A 348 -7.00 -17.02 16.35
CA PHE A 348 -8.15 -17.89 16.62
C PHE A 348 -9.38 -17.51 15.80
N LEU A 349 -9.59 -16.21 15.54
CA LEU A 349 -10.78 -15.70 14.86
C LEU A 349 -10.75 -15.87 13.33
N VAL A 350 -9.56 -15.84 12.73
CA VAL A 350 -9.36 -15.86 11.27
C VAL A 350 -8.20 -16.80 10.87
N PRO A 351 -8.23 -18.10 11.22
CA PRO A 351 -7.20 -19.04 10.77
C PRO A 351 -7.29 -19.25 9.25
N SER A 352 -6.14 -19.29 8.57
CA SER A 352 -6.06 -19.67 7.16
C SER A 352 -6.16 -21.19 7.04
N THR A 353 -7.26 -21.70 6.48
CA THR A 353 -7.41 -23.14 6.23
C THR A 353 -6.75 -23.54 4.91
N PRO A 354 -5.95 -24.64 4.86
CA PRO A 354 -5.31 -25.14 3.64
C PRO A 354 -6.26 -25.40 2.47
N GLU A 355 -7.52 -25.73 2.76
CA GLU A 355 -8.57 -26.03 1.76
C GLU A 355 -8.88 -24.82 0.84
N SER A 356 -8.65 -23.60 1.33
CA SER A 356 -8.82 -22.38 0.53
C SER A 356 -7.72 -22.22 -0.53
N ALA A 357 -6.52 -22.75 -0.27
CA ALA A 357 -5.40 -22.74 -1.20
C ALA A 357 -5.58 -23.76 -2.34
N ALA A 358 -6.08 -24.96 -2.03
CA ALA A 358 -6.39 -25.98 -3.02
C ALA A 358 -7.44 -25.52 -4.04
N ARG A 359 -8.47 -24.79 -3.60
CA ARG A 359 -9.49 -24.22 -4.51
C ARG A 359 -8.96 -23.07 -5.36
N GLN A 360 -8.09 -22.21 -4.83
CA GLN A 360 -7.47 -21.15 -5.63
C GLN A 360 -6.50 -21.71 -6.69
N ALA A 361 -5.80 -22.81 -6.38
CA ALA A 361 -5.01 -23.54 -7.37
C ALA A 361 -5.90 -24.18 -8.45
N HIS A 362 -7.05 -24.73 -8.05
CA HIS A 362 -8.03 -25.28 -8.99
C HIS A 362 -8.65 -24.21 -9.90
N GLU A 363 -8.98 -23.01 -9.38
CA GLU A 363 -9.48 -21.89 -10.19
C GLU A 363 -8.41 -21.26 -11.12
N ARG A 364 -7.12 -21.43 -10.82
CA ARG A 364 -6.01 -21.01 -11.68
C ARG A 364 -5.71 -22.01 -12.80
N THR A 365 -6.22 -23.23 -12.69
CA THR A 365 -6.12 -24.23 -13.77
C THR A 365 -7.21 -23.90 -14.78
N PRO A 366 -6.88 -23.53 -16.04
CA PRO A 366 -7.92 -23.30 -17.04
C PRO A 366 -8.72 -24.59 -17.20
N THR A 367 -10.03 -24.51 -16.99
CA THR A 367 -10.96 -25.60 -17.32
C THR A 367 -10.66 -26.06 -18.75
N PRO A 368 -10.54 -27.38 -19.03
CA PRO A 368 -10.09 -27.90 -20.33
C PRO A 368 -10.89 -27.35 -21.52
N ALA A 369 -12.16 -27.00 -21.32
CA ALA A 369 -13.01 -26.35 -22.33
C ALA A 369 -12.48 -24.98 -22.83
N ARG A 370 -11.70 -24.25 -22.03
CA ARG A 370 -11.10 -22.96 -22.43
C ARG A 370 -9.75 -23.14 -23.13
N ALA A 371 -9.09 -24.28 -22.94
CA ALA A 371 -7.87 -24.65 -23.65
C ALA A 371 -8.20 -25.12 -25.08
N GLU A 372 -9.28 -25.88 -25.27
CA GLU A 372 -9.79 -26.25 -26.60
C GLU A 372 -10.25 -25.03 -27.41
N ALA A 373 -10.95 -24.07 -26.79
CA ALA A 373 -11.36 -22.84 -27.47
C ALA A 373 -10.19 -21.91 -27.87
N ALA A 374 -9.06 -21.96 -27.14
CA ALA A 374 -7.86 -21.21 -27.48
C ALA A 374 -7.02 -21.91 -28.58
N ALA A 375 -7.11 -23.24 -28.68
CA ALA A 375 -6.45 -24.02 -29.72
C ALA A 375 -7.20 -23.96 -31.08
N ALA A 376 -8.50 -23.62 -31.08
CA ALA A 376 -9.33 -23.55 -32.27
C ALA A 376 -9.30 -22.20 -33.02
N ALA A 377 -8.49 -21.23 -32.58
CA ALA A 377 -8.30 -19.98 -33.34
C ALA A 377 -7.35 -20.21 -34.53
N PRO A 378 -7.74 -19.90 -35.78
CA PRO A 378 -6.92 -20.22 -36.94
C PRO A 378 -5.66 -19.35 -36.96
N ALA A 379 -4.50 -20.01 -37.04
CA ALA A 379 -3.22 -19.37 -37.28
C ALA A 379 -3.23 -18.72 -38.68
N SER A 380 -3.12 -17.39 -38.74
CA SER A 380 -2.88 -16.69 -39.99
C SER A 380 -1.45 -17.02 -40.46
N ASN A 381 -1.34 -17.95 -41.40
CA ASN A 381 -0.09 -18.23 -42.13
C ASN A 381 0.34 -16.97 -42.89
N GLY A 382 1.45 -16.36 -42.45
CA GLY A 382 2.20 -15.40 -43.25
C GLY A 382 3.16 -16.16 -44.14
N ASP A 383 2.77 -16.38 -45.40
CA ASP A 383 3.69 -16.82 -46.45
C ASP A 383 4.60 -15.66 -46.85
N GLY A 384 5.89 -15.92 -46.84
CA GLY A 384 6.92 -15.00 -47.30
C GLY A 384 7.12 -15.13 -48.81
N THR A 385 7.35 -14.00 -49.49
CA THR A 385 7.92 -13.97 -50.83
C THR A 385 8.98 -12.86 -50.88
N PRO A 386 10.21 -13.13 -51.36
CA PRO A 386 11.25 -12.11 -51.51
C PRO A 386 11.42 -11.64 -52.96
N GLY A 387 11.83 -10.38 -53.14
CA GLY A 387 12.27 -9.77 -54.42
C GLY A 387 11.13 -9.15 -55.22
N GLY A 388 11.26 -8.03 -55.92
CA GLY A 388 12.37 -7.14 -56.25
C GLY A 388 11.80 -6.04 -57.16
N ASP A 389 12.51 -4.91 -57.23
CA ASP A 389 12.39 -3.74 -58.11
C ASP A 389 11.26 -3.68 -59.18
N ARG A 390 10.48 -2.59 -59.13
CA ARG A 390 10.34 -1.55 -60.19
C ARG A 390 9.03 -0.75 -60.03
N GLN A 391 9.18 0.57 -59.89
CA GLN A 391 8.22 1.59 -60.32
C GLN A 391 8.22 1.69 -61.88
N PRO A 392 7.35 2.47 -62.57
CA PRO A 392 6.20 3.28 -62.14
C PRO A 392 4.97 3.24 -63.12
N ALA A 393 4.00 4.13 -62.89
CA ALA A 393 3.25 4.93 -63.89
C ALA A 393 1.92 4.41 -64.50
N SER A 394 0.85 5.13 -64.13
CA SER A 394 -0.21 5.76 -64.96
C SER A 394 -0.63 5.16 -66.31
N SER A 395 -1.95 4.93 -66.47
CA SER A 395 -2.81 5.43 -67.58
C SER A 395 -4.25 4.86 -67.40
N VAL A 396 -5.28 5.72 -67.23
CA VAL A 396 -6.23 6.21 -68.26
C VAL A 396 -7.15 5.11 -68.83
N GLY A 397 -8.48 5.30 -68.73
CA GLY A 397 -9.45 4.56 -69.57
C GLY A 397 -10.90 4.45 -69.08
N THR A 398 -11.64 5.57 -69.12
CA THR A 398 -13.00 5.77 -69.69
C THR A 398 -14.05 4.64 -69.72
N GLY A 399 -15.28 4.93 -69.27
CA GLY A 399 -16.50 4.27 -69.77
C GLY A 399 -17.75 4.42 -68.88
N ALA A 400 -18.71 5.26 -69.29
CA ALA A 400 -20.01 5.50 -68.66
C ALA A 400 -21.14 4.58 -69.25
N PRO A 401 -22.45 4.88 -69.15
CA PRO A 401 -23.38 4.41 -68.11
C PRO A 401 -24.66 3.69 -68.66
N GLN A 402 -25.39 2.93 -67.82
CA GLN A 402 -26.81 2.54 -68.01
C GLN A 402 -27.44 2.38 -66.61
N GLY A 403 -28.63 2.86 -66.24
CA GLY A 403 -29.82 3.22 -67.01
C GLY A 403 -30.95 2.23 -66.69
N GLY A 404 -31.85 2.55 -65.73
CA GLY A 404 -33.02 1.71 -65.43
C GLY A 404 -33.98 2.33 -64.40
N ARG A 405 -35.24 2.47 -64.78
CA ARG A 405 -36.31 3.35 -64.23
C ARG A 405 -37.09 2.78 -63.02
N ARG A 406 -37.48 3.70 -62.11
CA ARG A 406 -38.83 4.06 -61.55
C ARG A 406 -40.03 3.07 -61.69
N PRO A 407 -41.09 3.13 -60.84
CA PRO A 407 -41.76 4.38 -60.41
C PRO A 407 -42.35 4.46 -58.98
N ALA A 408 -42.88 5.65 -58.70
CA ALA A 408 -43.58 6.12 -57.52
C ALA A 408 -45.11 6.05 -57.67
N ALA A 409 -45.83 6.15 -56.55
CA ALA A 409 -47.15 6.78 -56.35
C ALA A 409 -47.43 6.78 -54.82
N ASP A 410 -47.50 7.93 -54.14
CA ASP A 410 -48.68 8.80 -53.89
C ASP A 410 -49.55 8.28 -52.72
N ALA A 411 -50.17 9.05 -51.81
CA ALA A 411 -50.19 10.45 -51.38
C ALA A 411 -51.14 10.53 -50.15
N GLU A 412 -51.31 11.75 -49.60
CA GLU A 412 -52.29 12.22 -48.58
C GLU A 412 -51.97 11.96 -47.09
N SER A 413 -51.64 12.95 -46.24
CA SER A 413 -52.21 14.29 -45.93
C SER A 413 -53.49 14.25 -45.09
N ALA A 414 -53.40 14.67 -43.82
CA ALA A 414 -54.29 15.68 -43.21
C ALA A 414 -53.95 15.90 -41.73
N ALA A 415 -53.86 17.18 -41.35
CA ALA A 415 -53.52 17.69 -40.03
C ALA A 415 -54.81 18.10 -39.24
N PRO A 416 -54.77 18.95 -38.19
CA PRO A 416 -55.47 18.73 -36.92
C PRO A 416 -56.79 19.53 -36.78
N ARG A 417 -57.60 19.22 -35.75
CA ARG A 417 -58.68 20.09 -35.27
C ARG A 417 -58.70 20.14 -33.75
N GLY A 418 -58.83 21.36 -33.22
CA GLY A 418 -59.04 21.67 -31.81
C GLY A 418 -60.48 22.07 -31.49
N GLY A 419 -60.66 22.59 -30.26
CA GLY A 419 -61.89 23.18 -29.70
C GLY A 419 -62.79 22.16 -29.00
N SER A 420 -63.43 22.42 -27.86
CA SER A 420 -63.60 23.64 -27.04
C SER A 420 -64.53 23.33 -25.84
N GLY A 421 -64.27 23.95 -24.69
CA GLY A 421 -65.25 24.34 -23.64
C GLY A 421 -65.88 23.23 -22.78
N THR A 422 -66.30 23.42 -21.53
CA THR A 422 -66.54 24.62 -20.68
C THR A 422 -66.75 24.14 -19.23
N ASP A 423 -66.43 25.02 -18.27
CA ASP A 423 -66.99 25.21 -16.92
C ASP A 423 -67.25 24.02 -15.97
N THR A 424 -66.69 24.11 -14.75
CA THR A 424 -67.49 24.35 -13.52
C THR A 424 -66.56 24.85 -12.40
N SER A 425 -67.09 25.84 -11.69
CA SER A 425 -66.59 26.67 -10.60
C SER A 425 -66.67 26.01 -9.21
N ALA A 426 -66.00 26.66 -8.23
CA ALA A 426 -66.18 26.59 -6.76
C ALA A 426 -65.68 25.29 -6.07
N THR A 427 -65.11 25.28 -4.86
CA THR A 427 -65.20 26.16 -3.68
C THR A 427 -64.08 25.79 -2.68
N GLU A 428 -63.73 26.73 -1.78
CA GLU A 428 -63.14 26.55 -0.42
C GLU A 428 -61.77 25.87 -0.25
N GLY A 429 -60.81 26.37 0.52
CA GLY A 429 -60.89 27.28 1.67
C GLY A 429 -60.41 26.55 2.93
N THR A 430 -59.34 27.05 3.57
CA THR A 430 -58.77 26.69 4.90
C THR A 430 -58.14 25.30 5.03
N ARG A 431 -56.98 25.09 5.67
CA ARG A 431 -56.25 25.84 6.70
C ARG A 431 -54.77 25.44 6.68
#